data_AF-A0A8T3SAQ3-F1
#
_entry.id   AF-A0A8T3SAQ3-F1
#
_cell.length_a   1.000
_cell.length_b   1.000
_cell.length_c   1.000
_cell.angle_alpha   90.00
_cell.angle_beta   90.00
_cell.angle_gamma   90.00
#
_symmetry.space_group_name_H-M   'P 1'
#
loop_
_entity.id
_entity.type
_entity.pdbx_description
1 polymer ?
#
loop_
_entity_poly.entity_id
_entity_poly.type
_entity_poly.pdbx_seq_one_letter_code
_entity_poly.pdbx_strand_id
1 'polypeptide(L)' 'WGRSPDNPVGGWYGLKKGLRGRVGMYLPPLLEALGLAEVEHGARNNRMRAL' A
#
# COMPACT_ATOMS: atom_id res chain seq x y z
N TRP A 1 -1.05 -4.71 -6.59
CA TRP A 1 -1.98 -3.97 -5.72
C TRP A 1 -2.12 -2.52 -6.15
N GLY A 2 -1.15 -1.64 -5.86
CA GLY A 2 -1.17 -0.25 -6.34
C GLY A 2 -1.35 -0.11 -7.85
N ARG A 3 -0.84 -1.07 -8.64
CA ARG A 3 -1.10 -1.27 -10.08
C ARG A 3 -1.53 -2.73 -10.34
N SER A 4 -2.70 -3.15 -9.85
CA SER A 4 -3.18 -4.51 -10.18
C SER A 4 -3.60 -4.56 -11.65
N PRO A 5 -3.19 -5.57 -12.44
CA PRO A 5 -3.70 -5.75 -13.81
C PRO A 5 -5.21 -6.01 -13.81
N ASP A 6 -5.73 -6.68 -12.76
CA ASP A 6 -7.16 -6.93 -12.56
C ASP A 6 -7.91 -5.75 -11.92
N ASN A 7 -7.29 -4.57 -11.80
CA ASN A 7 -8.00 -3.41 -11.27
C ASN A 7 -9.06 -2.97 -12.29
N PRO A 8 -10.37 -3.07 -11.99
CA PRO A 8 -11.42 -2.67 -12.93
C PRO A 8 -11.40 -1.17 -13.23
N VAL A 9 -10.74 -0.37 -12.38
CA VAL A 9 -10.56 1.08 -12.55
C VAL A 9 -9.33 1.41 -13.43
N GLY A 10 -8.48 0.43 -13.77
CA GLY A 10 -7.41 0.59 -14.75
C GLY A 10 -6.28 1.56 -14.35
N GLY A 11 -6.12 1.87 -13.06
CA GLY A 11 -5.19 2.90 -12.60
C GLY A 11 -4.59 2.62 -11.22
N TRP A 12 -3.98 3.64 -10.62
CA TRP A 12 -3.44 3.52 -9.27
C TRP A 12 -4.49 3.77 -8.20
N TYR A 13 -4.47 2.94 -7.15
CA TYR A 13 -5.25 3.21 -5.95
C TYR A 13 -4.74 4.46 -5.23
N GLY A 14 -5.65 5.26 -4.69
CA GLY A 14 -5.31 6.45 -3.91
C GLY A 14 -4.98 7.69 -4.74
N LEU A 15 -5.26 7.75 -6.04
CA LEU A 15 -5.01 8.97 -6.84
C LEU A 15 -6.07 10.08 -6.69
N LYS A 16 -7.20 9.80 -6.02
CA LYS A 16 -8.27 10.77 -5.76
C LYS A 16 -7.71 12.00 -5.04
N LYS A 17 -8.06 13.20 -5.55
CA LYS A 17 -7.67 14.48 -4.95
C LYS A 17 -8.04 14.49 -3.46
N GLY A 18 -7.06 14.81 -2.59
CA GLY A 18 -7.22 14.80 -1.12
C GLY A 18 -6.97 13.45 -0.42
N LEU A 19 -6.89 12.34 -1.15
CA LEU A 19 -6.61 11.00 -0.60
C LEU A 19 -5.27 10.41 -1.07
N ARG A 20 -4.47 11.19 -1.80
CA ARG A 20 -3.14 10.79 -2.28
C ARG A 20 -2.22 10.43 -1.11
N GLY A 21 -1.44 9.37 -1.28
CA GLY A 21 -0.51 8.85 -0.27
C GLY A 21 -1.15 8.05 0.87
N ARG A 22 -2.46 8.17 1.11
CA ARG A 22 -3.13 7.44 2.22
C ARG A 22 -3.09 5.92 2.05
N VAL A 23 -3.20 5.43 0.81
CA VAL A 23 -3.08 4.00 0.51
C VAL A 23 -1.69 3.48 0.92
N GLY A 24 -0.62 4.25 0.65
CA GLY A 24 0.74 3.86 1.07
C GLY A 24 1.01 4.01 2.56
N MET A 25 0.16 4.70 3.31
CA MET A 25 0.32 4.93 4.76
C MET A 25 -0.48 3.92 5.60
N TYR A 26 -1.74 3.66 5.24
CA TYR A 26 -2.63 2.84 6.05
C TYR A 26 -2.67 1.37 5.64
N LEU A 27 -2.37 1.07 4.37
CA LEU A 27 -2.45 -0.31 3.87
C LEU A 27 -1.28 -1.19 4.36
N PRO A 28 -0.01 -0.71 4.44
CA PRO A 28 1.09 -1.54 4.92
C PRO A 28 0.88 -2.15 6.33
N PRO A 29 0.53 -1.39 7.38
CA PRO A 29 0.34 -1.96 8.72
C PRO A 29 -0.85 -2.93 8.79
N LEU A 30 -1.89 -2.72 7.97
CA LEU A 30 -3.00 -3.67 7.89
C LEU A 30 -2.56 -5.00 7.26
N LEU A 31 -1.80 -4.95 6.17
CA LEU A 31 -1.34 -6.15 5.47
C LEU A 31 -0.31 -6.92 6.30
N GLU A 32 0.52 -6.22 7.07
CA GLU A 32 1.38 -6.84 8.08
C GLU A 32 0.57 -7.55 9.17
N ALA A 33 -0.45 -6.90 9.73
CA ALA A 33 -1.32 -7.52 10.74
C ALA A 33 -2.08 -8.75 10.21
N LEU A 34 -2.37 -8.79 8.91
CA LEU A 34 -2.99 -9.94 8.23
C LEU A 34 -1.98 -11.01 7.80
N GLY A 35 -0.67 -10.80 8.01
CA GLY A 35 0.38 -11.74 7.60
C GLY A 35 0.54 -11.87 6.08
N LEU A 36 0.15 -10.84 5.32
CA LEU A 36 0.19 -10.82 3.85
C LEU A 36 1.41 -10.04 3.30
N ALA A 37 2.09 -9.29 4.17
CA ALA A 37 3.24 -8.49 3.80
C ALA A 37 4.19 -8.30 4.99
N GLU A 38 5.46 -8.10 4.68
CA GLU A 38 6.49 -7.67 5.62
C GLU A 38 6.72 -6.16 5.47
N VAL A 39 6.78 -5.44 6.59
CA VAL A 39 7.00 -4.00 6.63
C VAL A 39 8.23 -3.69 7.49
N GLU A 40 9.12 -2.84 6.98
CA GLU A 40 10.26 -2.34 7.76
C GLU A 40 9.81 -1.25 8.74
N HIS A 41 10.15 -1.39 10.02
CA HIS A 41 9.84 -0.40 11.07
C HIS A 41 10.99 0.57 11.31
N GLY A 42 11.41 1.26 10.25
CA GLY A 42 12.41 2.32 10.32
C GLY A 42 11.83 3.66 10.77
N ALA A 43 12.71 4.60 11.14
CA ALA A 43 12.31 5.98 11.42
C ALA A 43 11.84 6.71 10.15
N ARG A 44 12.34 6.34 8.96
CA ARG A 44 12.03 6.91 7.64
C ARG A 44 12.32 5.92 6.52
N ASN A 45 11.70 6.13 5.35
CA ASN A 45 11.90 5.34 4.11
C ASN A 45 11.57 3.84 4.23
N ASN A 46 10.62 3.52 5.11
CA ASN A 46 10.15 2.17 5.36
C ASN A 46 9.68 1.51 4.07
N ARG A 47 10.18 0.30 3.81
CA ARG A 47 9.79 -0.50 2.66
C ARG A 47 8.80 -1.56 3.09
N MET A 48 7.97 -1.97 2.14
CA MET A 48 7.01 -3.04 2.30
C MET A 48 7.22 -4.04 1.17
N ARG A 49 7.22 -5.33 1.51
CA ARG A 49 7.29 -6.44 0.58
C ARG A 49 6.07 -7.33 0.77
N ALA A 50 5.38 -7.68 -0.32
CA ALA A 50 4.34 -8.70 -0.27
C ALA A 50 4.98 -10.08 -0.16
N LEU A 51 4.36 -10.95 0.65
CA LEU A 51 4.72 -12.37 0.74
C LEU A 51 4.23 -13.15 -0.47
#